data_AF-A0A1H0JVD8-F1
#
_entry.id   AF-A0A1H0JVD8-F1
#
_cell.length_a   1.000
_cell.length_b   1.000
_cell.length_c   1.000
_cell.angle_alpha   90.00
_cell.angle_beta   90.00
_cell.angle_gamma   90.00
#
_symmetry.space_group_name_H-M   'P 1'
#
loop_
_entity.id
_entity.type
_entity.pdbx_description
1 polymer ?
#
loop_
_entity_poly.entity_id
_entity_poly.type
_entity_poly.pdbx_seq_one_letter_code
_entity_poly.pdbx_strand_id
1 'polypeptide(L)'
;RLNESTGAQVRVRIDAGFTDNSTLEALEERDIEYLGRLRSHSGLQTLAAPYLKRPRGRPPEQPREWCHDLTYQAGPWPAPRRVVLVVQERPDDLLLHAFFLVTNLGQFVSAPITTSSQSLFRRVTSLSTAKVAACSVRHRC
;
A
#
# COMPACT_ATOMS: atom_id res chain seq x y z
N ARG A 1 -18.52 21.47 4.78
CA ARG A 1 -18.65 21.06 3.35
C ARG A 1 -17.33 21.43 2.69
N LEU A 2 -16.47 20.44 2.44
CA LEU A 2 -15.07 20.63 1.97
C LEU A 2 -14.93 20.34 0.47
N ASN A 3 -16.04 20.32 -0.27
CA ASN A 3 -16.12 19.64 -1.56
C ASN A 3 -16.57 20.54 -2.72
N GLU A 4 -16.46 21.87 -2.61
CA GLU A 4 -16.88 22.79 -3.70
C GLU A 4 -15.72 23.59 -4.34
N SER A 5 -14.47 23.22 -4.14
CA SER A 5 -13.37 23.89 -4.86
C SER A 5 -12.22 22.94 -5.17
N THR A 6 -11.94 22.84 -6.48
CA THR A 6 -10.80 22.17 -7.11
C THR A 6 -10.96 20.65 -7.28
N GLY A 7 -10.86 20.15 -8.52
CA GLY A 7 -10.79 18.72 -8.87
C GLY A 7 -9.52 18.01 -8.37
N ALA A 8 -9.08 18.32 -7.15
CA ALA A 8 -7.95 17.70 -6.50
C ALA A 8 -8.41 16.37 -5.90
N GLN A 9 -7.87 15.26 -6.40
CA GLN A 9 -8.05 13.94 -5.80
C GLN A 9 -7.31 13.91 -4.45
N VAL A 10 -8.07 13.79 -3.35
CA VAL A 10 -7.51 13.67 -2.01
C VAL A 10 -7.14 12.21 -1.74
N ARG A 11 -5.92 11.98 -1.23
CA ARG A 11 -5.46 10.67 -0.76
C ARG A 11 -4.97 10.77 0.67
N VAL A 12 -5.26 9.76 1.49
CA VAL A 12 -4.96 9.75 2.92
C VAL A 12 -3.85 8.75 3.25
N ARG A 13 -2.85 9.18 4.01
CA ARG A 13 -1.92 8.28 4.69
C ARG A 13 -2.42 8.06 6.12
N ILE A 14 -2.64 6.81 6.50
CA ILE A 14 -3.21 6.43 7.80
C ILE A 14 -2.12 5.76 8.64
N ASP A 15 -2.05 6.12 9.92
CA ASP A 15 -1.16 5.44 10.86
C ASP A 15 -1.79 4.15 11.41
N ALA A 16 -1.00 3.24 11.98
CA ALA A 16 -1.47 1.92 12.39
C ALA A 16 -2.51 1.92 13.52
N GLY A 17 -2.65 3.04 14.24
CA GLY A 17 -3.73 3.22 15.21
C GLY A 17 -5.11 3.51 14.61
N PHE A 18 -5.19 3.82 13.31
CA PHE A 18 -6.40 4.32 12.65
C PHE A 18 -6.87 3.42 11.49
N THR A 19 -6.43 2.17 11.45
CA THR A 19 -6.83 1.18 10.43
C THR A 19 -7.96 0.26 10.89
N ASP A 20 -8.83 0.75 11.77
CA ASP A 20 -10.04 0.04 12.20
C ASP A 20 -11.13 0.09 11.11
N ASN A 21 -12.20 -0.72 11.27
CA ASN A 21 -13.25 -0.77 10.25
C ASN A 21 -13.92 0.59 10.03
N SER A 22 -14.29 1.28 11.10
CA SER A 22 -15.08 2.51 11.01
C SER A 22 -14.34 3.61 10.25
N THR A 23 -13.02 3.71 10.46
CA THR A 23 -12.17 4.66 9.74
C THR A 23 -12.05 4.29 8.25
N LEU A 24 -11.75 3.03 7.94
CA LEU A 24 -11.54 2.61 6.54
C LEU A 24 -12.84 2.64 5.73
N GLU A 25 -13.94 2.18 6.31
CA GLU A 25 -15.27 2.20 5.70
C GLU A 25 -15.72 3.65 5.41
N ALA A 26 -15.54 4.57 6.35
CA ALA A 26 -15.89 5.98 6.14
C ALA A 26 -15.09 6.66 5.02
N LEU A 27 -13.89 6.15 4.69
CA LEU A 27 -13.09 6.60 3.54
C LEU A 27 -13.57 5.95 2.24
N GLU A 28 -13.90 4.66 2.30
CA GLU A 28 -14.44 3.88 1.17
C GLU A 28 -15.79 4.45 0.71
N GLU A 29 -16.70 4.77 1.63
CA GLU A 29 -18.01 5.40 1.34
C GLU A 29 -17.91 6.77 0.64
N ARG A 30 -16.75 7.42 0.73
CA ARG A 30 -16.50 8.75 0.13
C ARG A 30 -15.60 8.68 -1.09
N ASP A 31 -15.30 7.47 -1.58
CA ASP A 31 -14.35 7.22 -2.66
C ASP A 31 -12.97 7.86 -2.41
N ILE A 32 -12.55 7.93 -1.14
CA ILE A 32 -11.26 8.48 -0.76
C ILE A 32 -10.22 7.37 -0.76
N GLU A 33 -9.19 7.57 -1.58
CA GLU A 33 -8.05 6.69 -1.67
C GLU A 33 -7.17 6.78 -0.41
N TYR A 34 -6.71 5.64 0.09
CA TYR A 34 -5.90 5.57 1.30
C TYR A 34 -4.77 4.55 1.24
N LEU A 35 -3.77 4.81 2.08
CA LEU A 35 -2.66 3.92 2.38
C LEU A 35 -2.40 3.93 3.89
N GLY A 36 -2.76 2.85 4.58
CA GLY A 36 -2.62 2.71 6.03
C GLY A 36 -1.60 1.65 6.42
N ARG A 37 -0.80 1.88 7.46
CA ARG A 37 0.05 0.81 8.01
C ARG A 37 -0.80 -0.14 8.86
N LEU A 38 -0.67 -1.45 8.70
CA LEU A 38 -1.30 -2.39 9.62
C LEU A 38 -0.38 -2.70 10.80
N ARG A 39 -0.95 -2.75 12.00
CA ARG A 39 -0.25 -3.26 13.19
C ARG A 39 0.01 -4.75 13.00
N SER A 40 1.27 -5.17 13.12
CA SER A 40 1.64 -6.59 13.04
C SER A 40 1.05 -7.37 14.21
N HIS A 41 0.49 -8.55 13.92
CA HIS A 41 0.01 -9.53 14.89
C HIS A 41 0.15 -10.95 14.29
N SER A 42 -0.12 -12.00 15.07
CA SER A 42 0.15 -13.41 14.68
C SER A 42 -0.44 -13.79 13.31
N GLY A 43 -1.72 -13.50 13.05
CA GLY A 43 -2.35 -13.76 11.75
C GLY A 43 -1.62 -13.14 10.55
N LEU A 44 -1.18 -11.89 10.67
CA LEU A 44 -0.38 -11.22 9.62
C LEU A 44 1.04 -11.81 9.53
N GLN A 45 1.63 -12.24 10.64
CA GLN A 45 2.95 -12.91 10.61
C GLN A 45 2.88 -14.26 9.89
N THR A 46 1.83 -15.04 10.13
CA THR A 46 1.56 -16.29 9.40
C THR A 46 1.40 -16.01 7.90
N LEU A 47 0.68 -14.95 7.55
CA LEU A 47 0.52 -14.53 6.15
C LEU A 47 1.83 -14.10 5.50
N ALA A 48 2.75 -13.47 6.26
CA ALA A 48 4.07 -13.06 5.77
C ALA A 48 5.04 -14.24 5.60
N ALA A 49 4.95 -15.28 6.44
CA ALA A 49 5.96 -16.32 6.57
C ALA A 49 6.45 -16.95 5.25
N PRO A 50 5.60 -17.21 4.24
CA PRO A 50 6.05 -17.75 2.95
C PRO A 50 7.02 -16.83 2.19
N TYR A 51 6.93 -15.51 2.41
CA TYR A 51 7.66 -14.47 1.70
C TYR A 51 8.96 -14.03 2.39
N LEU A 52 9.17 -14.43 3.65
CA LEU A 52 10.34 -14.06 4.45
C LEU A 52 11.52 -14.99 4.19
N LYS A 53 11.87 -15.16 2.92
CA LYS A 53 13.02 -15.97 2.48
C LYS A 53 13.95 -15.11 1.63
N ARG A 54 15.23 -15.13 1.95
CA ARG A 54 16.24 -14.45 1.13
C ARG A 54 16.38 -15.15 -0.22
N PRO A 55 16.49 -14.41 -1.33
CA PRO A 55 16.90 -15.00 -2.59
C PRO A 55 18.31 -15.59 -2.45
N ARG A 56 18.59 -16.65 -3.21
CA ARG A 56 19.92 -17.28 -3.22
C ARG A 56 20.96 -16.29 -3.76
N GLY A 57 22.14 -16.25 -3.16
CA GLY A 57 23.29 -15.46 -3.64
C GLY A 57 23.97 -14.64 -2.56
N ARG A 58 24.89 -13.77 -2.98
CA ARG A 58 25.59 -12.82 -2.10
C ARG A 58 24.57 -11.83 -1.48
N PRO A 59 24.71 -11.50 -0.18
CA PRO A 59 23.97 -10.39 0.42
C PRO A 59 24.14 -9.10 -0.40
N PRO A 60 23.10 -8.27 -0.52
CA PRO A 60 23.17 -7.09 -1.35
C PRO A 60 23.99 -6.00 -0.67
N GLU A 61 24.78 -5.25 -1.44
CA GLU A 61 25.51 -4.07 -0.94
C GLU A 61 24.56 -2.88 -0.72
N GLN A 62 23.38 -2.90 -1.35
CA GLN A 62 22.35 -1.87 -1.24
C GLN A 62 21.03 -2.47 -0.76
N PRO A 63 20.20 -1.73 -0.01
CA PRO A 63 18.90 -2.24 0.41
C PRO A 63 18.02 -2.69 -0.76
N ARG A 64 17.43 -3.88 -0.64
CA ARG A 64 16.43 -4.41 -1.56
C ARG A 64 15.07 -4.36 -0.89
N GLU A 65 14.05 -4.09 -1.68
CA GLU A 65 12.68 -4.15 -1.18
C GLU A 65 11.74 -4.68 -2.26
N TRP A 66 10.87 -5.60 -1.85
CA TRP A 66 9.85 -6.21 -2.68
C TRP A 66 8.48 -6.09 -2.01
N CYS A 67 7.46 -6.08 -2.85
CA CYS A 67 6.07 -5.94 -2.42
C CYS A 67 5.26 -7.13 -2.93
N HIS A 68 4.33 -7.61 -2.10
CA HIS A 68 3.37 -8.64 -2.47
C HIS A 68 1.95 -8.13 -2.26
N ASP A 69 1.12 -8.23 -3.30
CA ASP A 69 -0.30 -7.94 -3.24
C ASP A 69 -1.05 -9.13 -2.63
N LEU A 70 -1.82 -8.86 -1.59
CA LEU A 70 -2.52 -9.86 -0.78
C LEU A 70 -3.93 -9.39 -0.49
N THR A 71 -4.77 -10.34 -0.10
CA THR A 71 -6.12 -10.08 0.40
C THR A 71 -6.17 -10.53 1.85
N TYR A 72 -6.65 -9.66 2.75
CA TYR A 72 -6.72 -9.96 4.18
C TYR A 72 -8.00 -9.38 4.80
N GLN A 73 -8.60 -10.14 5.71
CA GLN A 73 -9.75 -9.70 6.49
C GLN A 73 -9.39 -9.74 7.98
N ALA A 74 -9.32 -8.57 8.60
CA ALA A 74 -9.26 -8.50 10.05
C ALA A 74 -10.63 -8.91 10.63
N GLY A 75 -10.65 -9.50 11.84
CA GLY A 75 -11.89 -9.91 12.50
C GLY A 75 -13.02 -8.87 12.51
N PRO A 76 -12.77 -7.59 12.85
CA PRO A 76 -13.83 -6.57 12.87
C PRO A 76 -14.20 -6.01 11.48
N TRP A 77 -13.54 -6.44 10.40
CA TRP A 77 -13.86 -5.97 9.06
C TRP A 77 -14.98 -6.81 8.45
N PRO A 78 -16.00 -6.19 7.82
CA PRO A 78 -17.13 -6.91 7.23
C PRO A 78 -16.74 -7.63 5.94
N ALA A 79 -15.69 -7.16 5.26
CA ALA A 79 -15.19 -7.71 4.00
C ALA A 79 -13.65 -7.73 3.98
N PRO A 80 -13.04 -8.63 3.18
CA PRO A 80 -11.61 -8.60 2.96
C PRO A 80 -11.18 -7.32 2.23
N ARG A 81 -10.04 -6.77 2.64
CA ARG A 81 -9.42 -5.60 2.00
C ARG A 81 -8.10 -5.99 1.35
N ARG A 82 -7.68 -5.19 0.38
CA ARG A 82 -6.36 -5.32 -0.24
C ARG A 82 -5.28 -4.89 0.74
N VAL A 83 -4.26 -5.74 0.87
CA VAL A 83 -3.11 -5.55 1.74
C VAL A 83 -1.84 -5.77 0.95
N VAL A 84 -0.86 -4.87 1.12
CA VAL A 84 0.47 -5.02 0.53
C VAL A 84 1.46 -5.37 1.62
N LEU A 85 2.07 -6.54 1.50
CA LEU A 85 3.24 -6.91 2.28
C LEU A 85 4.47 -6.25 1.65
N VAL A 86 5.17 -5.42 2.41
CA VAL A 86 6.46 -4.85 2.02
C VAL A 86 7.54 -5.59 2.80
N VAL A 87 8.49 -6.17 2.08
CA VAL A 87 9.66 -6.83 2.67
C VAL A 87 10.90 -6.08 2.27
N GLN A 88 11.74 -5.79 3.26
CA GLN A 88 12.98 -5.06 3.14
C GLN A 88 14.14 -5.95 3.58
N GLU A 89 15.16 -5.99 2.75
CA GLU A 89 16.46 -6.56 3.05
C GLU A 89 17.47 -5.43 3.06
N ARG A 90 18.02 -5.14 4.23
CA ARG A 90 19.07 -4.15 4.37
C ARG A 90 20.42 -4.87 4.49
N PRO A 91 21.51 -4.22 4.05
CA PRO A 91 22.85 -4.69 4.40
C PRO A 91 22.94 -4.86 5.93
N ASP A 92 23.66 -5.89 6.37
CA ASP A 92 23.96 -6.17 7.78
C ASP A 92 22.79 -6.59 8.69
N ASP A 93 21.54 -6.51 8.22
CA ASP A 93 20.41 -7.07 8.96
C ASP A 93 20.50 -8.61 8.99
N LEU A 94 20.32 -9.24 10.15
CA LEU A 94 20.30 -10.70 10.25
C LEU A 94 19.02 -11.30 9.64
N LEU A 95 17.89 -10.59 9.78
CA LEU A 95 16.56 -11.02 9.35
C LEU A 95 15.96 -10.02 8.37
N LEU A 96 15.04 -10.48 7.53
CA LEU A 96 14.26 -9.59 6.68
C LEU A 96 13.30 -8.77 7.54
N HIS A 97 13.27 -7.46 7.30
CA HIS A 97 12.25 -6.59 7.88
C HIS A 97 11.00 -6.65 7.02
N ALA A 98 9.82 -6.72 7.63
CA ALA A 98 8.58 -6.73 6.88
C ALA A 98 7.46 -5.99 7.62
N PHE A 99 6.59 -5.35 6.83
CA PHE A 99 5.40 -4.68 7.35
C PHE A 99 4.27 -4.73 6.32
N PHE A 100 3.05 -4.52 6.80
CA PHE A 100 1.85 -4.57 5.99
C PHE A 100 1.24 -3.18 5.82
N LEU A 101 0.67 -2.95 4.66
CA LEU A 101 -0.11 -1.76 4.34
C LEU A 101 -1.51 -2.19 3.89
N VAL A 102 -2.57 -1.57 4.40
CA VAL A 102 -3.93 -1.70 3.86
C VAL A 102 -4.20 -0.56 2.89
N THR A 103 -4.82 -0.84 1.75
CA THR A 103 -4.99 0.18 0.71
C THR A 103 -6.11 -0.12 -0.28
N ASN A 104 -6.82 0.92 -0.71
CA ASN A 104 -7.73 0.91 -1.86
C ASN A 104 -7.16 1.71 -3.05
N LEU A 105 -5.86 2.06 -3.05
CA LEU A 105 -5.23 2.80 -4.14
C LEU A 105 -5.43 2.07 -5.48
N GLY A 106 -5.86 2.82 -6.49
CA GLY A 106 -6.11 2.31 -7.84
C GLY A 106 -7.42 1.52 -8.01
N GLN A 107 -8.24 1.39 -6.97
CA GLN A 107 -9.61 0.84 -7.09
C GLN A 107 -10.54 1.86 -7.76
N PHE A 108 -10.32 3.15 -7.52
CA PHE A 108 -11.08 4.25 -8.10
C PHE A 108 -10.30 4.90 -9.25
N VAL A 109 -10.15 4.19 -10.35
CA VAL A 109 -9.75 4.84 -11.61
C VAL A 109 -10.99 5.56 -12.14
N SER A 110 -11.05 6.87 -11.97
CA SER A 110 -11.94 7.71 -12.76
C SER A 110 -11.64 7.43 -14.24
N ALA A 111 -12.68 7.15 -15.04
CA ALA A 111 -12.58 6.90 -16.48
C ALA A 111 -11.55 7.82 -17.15
N PRO A 112 -10.78 7.36 -18.15
CA PRO A 112 -9.70 8.16 -18.72
C PRO A 112 -10.26 9.48 -19.21
N ILE A 113 -9.90 10.57 -18.52
CA ILE A 113 -10.09 11.91 -19.04
C ILE A 113 -9.10 11.99 -20.20
N THR A 114 -9.60 11.93 -21.43
CA THR A 114 -8.81 12.22 -22.62
C THR A 114 -8.34 13.66 -22.50
N THR A 115 -7.15 13.88 -21.95
CA THR A 115 -6.53 15.21 -21.98
C THR A 115 -5.07 15.03 -22.28
N SER A 116 -4.79 15.16 -23.58
CA SER A 116 -3.48 15.48 -24.11
C SER A 116 -3.00 16.79 -23.48
N SER A 117 -2.06 16.71 -22.54
CA SER A 117 -1.03 17.74 -22.39
C SER A 117 0.08 17.23 -21.49
N GLN A 118 1.27 17.12 -22.07
CA GLN A 118 2.52 16.98 -21.35
C GLN A 118 2.73 18.25 -20.51
N SER A 119 2.86 18.12 -19.18
CA SER A 119 3.81 18.92 -18.39
C SER A 119 3.74 18.60 -16.90
N LEU A 120 4.91 18.26 -16.37
CA LEU A 120 5.40 18.43 -15.00
C LEU A 120 4.39 18.34 -13.83
N PHE A 121 4.41 17.20 -13.14
CA PHE A 121 4.27 17.20 -11.68
C PHE A 121 5.34 16.33 -11.02
N ARG A 122 6.47 16.96 -10.70
CA ARG A 122 7.30 16.55 -9.57
C ARG A 122 6.50 16.83 -8.30
N ARG A 123 5.94 15.80 -7.65
CA ARG A 123 5.51 15.88 -6.25
C ARG A 123 5.92 14.61 -5.52
N VAL A 124 6.48 14.86 -4.34
CA VAL A 124 7.09 13.92 -3.40
C VAL A 124 6.18 12.73 -3.16
N THR A 125 6.41 11.64 -3.89
CA THR A 125 5.98 10.32 -3.48
C THR A 125 6.99 9.85 -2.45
N SER A 126 6.55 9.68 -1.20
CA SER A 126 7.27 8.80 -0.28
C SER A 126 7.51 7.46 -1.00
N LEU A 127 8.72 6.90 -0.90
CA LEU A 127 9.12 5.66 -1.58
C LEU A 127 8.06 4.54 -1.43
N SER A 128 7.33 4.53 -0.30
CA SER A 128 6.27 3.57 -0.02
C SER A 128 5.05 3.72 -0.95
N THR A 129 4.57 4.94 -1.22
CA THR A 129 3.36 5.16 -2.03
C THR A 129 3.62 4.86 -3.52
N ALA A 130 4.73 5.35 -4.08
CA ALA A 130 5.08 5.07 -5.48
C ALA A 130 5.28 3.58 -5.75
N LYS A 131 5.85 2.86 -4.79
CA LYS A 131 6.15 1.45 -4.93
C LYS A 131 4.95 0.54 -4.68
N VAL A 132 4.03 0.94 -3.80
CA VAL A 132 2.71 0.30 -3.65
C VAL A 132 1.86 0.49 -4.91
N ALA A 133 1.87 1.71 -5.48
CA ALA A 133 1.25 1.97 -6.78
C ALA A 133 1.90 1.12 -7.90
N ALA A 134 3.24 1.01 -7.93
CA ALA A 134 3.96 0.18 -8.89
C ALA A 134 3.73 -1.33 -8.69
N CYS A 135 3.51 -1.79 -7.45
CA CYS A 135 3.09 -3.17 -7.17
C CYS A 135 1.72 -3.47 -7.78
N SER A 136 0.81 -2.48 -7.80
CA SER A 136 -0.50 -2.58 -8.45
C SER A 136 -0.44 -2.71 -9.97
N VAL A 137 0.64 -2.24 -10.61
CA VAL A 137 0.78 -2.27 -12.08
C VAL A 137 1.33 -3.62 -12.57
N ARG A 138 2.12 -4.34 -11.77
CA ARG A 138 2.77 -5.60 -12.18
C ARG A 138 1.83 -6.81 -12.31
N HIS A 139 0.58 -6.71 -11.87
CA HIS A 139 -0.45 -7.76 -12.02
C HIS A 139 -1.34 -7.58 -13.27
N ARG A 140 -1.00 -6.66 -14.18
CA ARG A 140 -1.74 -6.39 -15.43
C ARG A 140 -0.99 -6.77 -16.72
N CYS A 141 -0.05 -7.72 -16.65
CA CYS A 141 0.57 -8.34 -17.83
C CYS A 141 0.49 -9.86 -17.74
#